data_AF-F0MCH6-F1
#
_entry.id   AF-F0MCH6-F1
#
_cell.length_a   1.000
_cell.length_b   1.000
_cell.length_c   1.000
_cell.angle_alpha   90.00
_cell.angle_beta   90.00
_cell.angle_gamma   90.00
#
_symmetry.space_group_name_H-M   'P 1'
#
loop_
_entity.id
_entity.type
_entity.pdbx_description
1 polymer ?
#
loop_
_entity_poly.entity_id
_entity_poly.type
_entity_poly.pdbx_seq_one_letter_code
_entity_poly.pdbx_strand_id
1 'polypeptide(L)' 'MRLTLVEPFVVEISADVAWSGTSFRHPVGYRRSRPELDPADVMVPPELNNRRR' A
#
# COMPACT_ATOMS: atom_id res chain seq x y z
N MET A 1 -2.06 -23.27 -16.88
CA MET A 1 -2.26 -22.05 -16.07
C MET A 1 -1.59 -20.90 -16.81
N ARG A 2 -2.29 -19.80 -17.11
CA ARG A 2 -1.77 -18.64 -17.84
C ARG A 2 -1.73 -17.46 -16.89
N LEU A 3 -0.55 -16.88 -16.69
CA LEU A 3 -0.38 -15.66 -15.90
C LEU A 3 -0.61 -14.44 -16.78
N THR A 4 -1.18 -13.39 -16.19
CA THR A 4 -1.31 -12.07 -16.84
C THR A 4 -0.33 -11.12 -16.17
N LEU A 5 0.49 -10.46 -16.99
CA LEU A 5 1.36 -9.39 -16.49
C LEU A 5 0.47 -8.21 -16.06
N VAL A 6 0.69 -7.73 -14.85
CA VAL A 6 0.01 -6.55 -14.32
C VAL A 6 1.05 -5.47 -14.14
N GLU A 7 0.84 -4.33 -14.82
CA GLU A 7 1.66 -3.14 -14.61
C GLU A 7 1.35 -2.53 -13.25
N PRO A 8 2.35 -2.10 -12.46
CA PRO A 8 2.13 -1.45 -11.18
C PRO A 8 1.28 -0.17 -11.32
N PHE A 9 0.35 0.03 -10.39
CA PHE A 9 -0.46 1.24 -10.31
C PHE A 9 -0.81 1.55 -8.85
N VAL A 10 -1.20 2.79 -8.58
CA VAL A 10 -1.49 3.24 -7.22
C VAL A 10 -2.98 3.13 -6.92
N VAL A 11 -3.31 2.65 -5.72
CA VAL A 11 -4.66 2.62 -5.17
C VAL A 11 -4.70 3.28 -3.81
N GLU A 12 -5.84 3.90 -3.52
CA GLU A 12 -6.19 4.38 -2.19
C GLU A 12 -6.93 3.28 -1.44
N ILE A 13 -6.54 3.05 -0.19
CA ILE A 13 -7.14 2.05 0.69
C ILE A 13 -7.51 2.69 2.03
N SER A 14 -8.48 2.10 2.73
CA SER A 14 -8.68 2.32 4.16
C SER A 14 -8.07 1.15 4.93
N ALA A 15 -7.28 1.46 5.95
CA ALA A 15 -6.65 0.46 6.82
C ALA A 15 -6.83 0.85 8.28
N ASP A 16 -6.84 -0.15 9.16
CA ASP A 16 -6.63 0.04 10.59
C ASP A 16 -5.16 0.46 10.84
N VAL A 17 -4.90 1.23 11.90
CA VAL A 17 -3.57 1.75 12.27
C VAL A 17 -2.55 0.64 12.61
N ALA A 18 -2.96 -0.61 12.77
CA ALA A 18 -2.07 -1.72 13.06
C ALA A 18 -1.14 -2.10 11.87
N TRP A 19 0.05 -1.49 11.86
CA TRP A 19 1.14 -1.74 10.90
C TRP A 19 2.25 -2.64 11.47
N SER A 20 2.83 -3.50 10.64
CA SER A 20 3.91 -4.43 10.98
C SER A 20 5.06 -4.38 9.97
N GLY A 21 5.88 -3.34 10.04
CA GLY A 21 7.08 -3.19 9.22
C GLY A 21 6.78 -2.89 7.75
N THR A 22 6.22 -3.85 7.02
CA THR A 22 5.90 -3.77 5.58
C THR A 22 4.46 -4.15 5.24
N SER A 23 3.62 -4.49 6.22
CA SER A 23 2.24 -4.89 5.98
C SER A 23 1.27 -4.39 7.05
N PHE A 24 0.01 -4.20 6.64
CA PHE A 24 -1.10 -4.01 7.58
C PHE A 24 -1.47 -5.35 8.20
N ARG A 25 -1.70 -5.37 9.52
CA ARG A 25 -2.10 -6.59 10.24
C ARG A 25 -3.56 -6.97 10.02
N HIS A 26 -4.39 -6.02 9.58
CA HIS A 26 -5.82 -6.22 9.34
C HIS A 26 -6.17 -6.06 7.85
N PRO A 27 -7.30 -6.62 7.39
CA PRO A 27 -7.78 -6.41 6.03
C PRO A 27 -7.88 -4.92 5.68
N VAL A 28 -7.49 -4.59 4.47
CA VAL A 28 -7.60 -3.24 3.93
C VAL A 28 -8.81 -3.16 3.00
N GLY A 29 -9.51 -2.04 3.03
CA GLY A 29 -10.63 -1.77 2.13
C GLY A 29 -10.16 -0.97 0.93
N TYR A 30 -10.38 -1.45 -0.29
CA TYR A 30 -10.16 -0.67 -1.50
C TYR A 30 -11.10 0.56 -1.54
N ARG A 31 -10.56 1.72 -1.93
CA ARG A 31 -11.36 2.94 -2.13
C ARG A 31 -11.45 3.33 -3.60
N ARG A 32 -10.31 3.56 -4.25
CA ARG A 32 -10.23 3.97 -5.66
C ARG A 32 -8.82 3.80 -6.22
N SER A 33 -8.70 3.74 -7.54
CA SER A 33 -7.42 3.95 -8.22
C SER A 33 -7.00 5.41 -8.14
N ARG A 34 -5.68 5.65 -8.16
CA ARG A 34 -5.05 6.97 -8.19
C ARG A 34 -4.13 7.05 -9.41
N PRO A 35 -4.66 7.03 -10.65
CA PRO A 35 -3.86 6.99 -11.88
C PRO A 35 -3.00 8.26 -12.08
N GLU A 36 -3.28 9.32 -11.34
CA GLU A 36 -2.49 10.55 -11.34
C GLU A 36 -1.18 10.46 -10.56
N LEU A 37 -0.92 9.34 -9.85
CA LEU A 37 0.29 9.11 -9.06
C LEU A 37 1.21 8.08 -9.72
N ASP A 38 2.51 8.34 -9.70
CA ASP A 38 3.53 7.36 -10.12
C ASP A 38 3.78 6.35 -8.98
N PRO A 39 3.71 5.04 -9.24
CA PRO A 39 4.09 4.01 -8.27
C PRO A 39 5.49 4.21 -7.66
N ALA A 40 6.45 4.76 -8.41
CA ALA A 40 7.81 4.99 -7.94
C ALA A 40 7.91 6.08 -6.87
N ASP A 41 6.95 7.00 -6.82
CA ASP A 41 6.91 8.12 -5.88
C ASP A 41 6.15 7.79 -4.59
N VAL A 42 5.54 6.61 -4.49
CA VAL A 42 4.78 6.20 -3.31
C VAL A 42 5.74 5.82 -2.18
N MET A 43 5.81 6.67 -1.16
CA MET A 43 6.61 6.45 0.03
C MET A 43 5.77 5.96 1.22
N VAL A 44 6.37 5.12 2.07
CA VAL A 44 5.77 4.78 3.36
C VAL A 44 5.82 6.02 4.27
N PRO A 45 4.68 6.44 4.84
CA PRO A 45 4.65 7.55 5.80
C PRO A 45 5.63 7.32 6.96
N PRO A 46 6.43 8.33 7.38
CA PRO A 46 7.39 8.20 8.47
C PRO A 46 6.78 7.66 9.77
N GLU A 47 5.52 7.96 10.03
CA GLU A 47 4.77 7.55 11.23
C GLU A 47 4.52 6.03 11.26
N LEU A 48 4.45 5.39 10.09
CA LEU A 48 4.34 3.93 9.96
C LEU A 48 5.72 3.27 9.97
N ASN A 49 6.79 4.01 9.71
CA ASN A 49 8.17 3.53 9.77
C ASN A 49 8.71 3.48 11.22
N ASN A 50 7.97 2.85 12.13
CA ASN A 50 8.41 2.64 13.51
C ASN A 50 9.37 1.44 13.59
N ARG A 51 10.63 1.65 13.19
CA ARG A 51 11.78 0.80 13.58
C ARG A 51 12.21 1.07 15.03
N ARG A 52 11.28 0.98 15.98
CA ARG A 52 11.61 0.92 17.42
C ARG A 52 10.97 -0.36 17.96
N ARG A 53 11.74 -1.44 17.90
CA ARG A 53 12.52 -2.04 19.01
C ARG A 53 11.63 -2.78 20.00
#